data_AF-Q862P6-F1
#
_entry.id   AF-Q862P6-F1
#
_cell.length_a   1.000
_cell.length_b   1.000
_cell.length_c   1.000
_cell.angle_alpha   90.00
_cell.angle_beta   90.00
_cell.angle_gamma   90.00
#
_symmetry.space_group_name_H-M   'P 1'
#
loop_
_entity.id
_entity.type
_entity.pdbx_description
1 polymer ?
#
loop_
_entity_poly.entity_id
_entity_poly.type
_entity_poly.pdbx_seq_one_letter_code
_entity_poly.pdbx_strand_id
1 'polypeptide(L)'
;GSTPEAAAQVVQWVSFADSDIVPPASTWVFPTLGIMHHNKQATENAKEEVRRILGLLDAHLKTRTFLVGERVTLADITVVCTLLWLYKQVLEPSFRQAFPNTNRWFLTCINQPQFRAVLGEVKLCEKMAQFDAKKFAESQPKKDTPRKEKGSREEKLKPQ
;
A
#
# COMPACT_ATOMS: atom_id res chain seq x y z
N GLY A 1 -19.09 -12.71 -9.21
CA GLY A 1 -20.37 -12.11 -9.59
C GLY A 1 -21.33 -13.22 -9.94
N SER A 2 -22.58 -13.14 -9.49
CA SER A 2 -23.60 -14.17 -9.77
C SER A 2 -24.23 -14.02 -11.16
N THR A 3 -24.05 -12.87 -11.81
CA THR A 3 -24.41 -12.63 -13.22
C THR A 3 -23.17 -12.20 -14.01
N PRO A 4 -23.18 -12.29 -15.36
CA PRO A 4 -22.07 -11.80 -16.19
C PRO A 4 -21.74 -10.32 -15.94
N GLU A 5 -22.74 -9.47 -15.72
CA GLU A 5 -22.56 -8.05 -15.43
C GLU A 5 -21.85 -7.85 -14.08
N ALA A 6 -22.29 -8.56 -13.04
CA ALA A 6 -21.63 -8.53 -11.75
C ALA A 6 -20.21 -9.11 -11.79
N ALA A 7 -19.96 -10.12 -12.65
CA ALA A 7 -18.62 -10.66 -12.85
C ALA A 7 -17.71 -9.63 -13.53
N ALA A 8 -18.18 -8.94 -14.57
CA ALA A 8 -17.44 -7.88 -15.24
C ALA A 8 -17.12 -6.71 -14.30
N GLN A 9 -18.07 -6.30 -13.47
CA GLN A 9 -17.84 -5.26 -12.46
C GLN A 9 -16.80 -5.67 -11.41
N VAL A 10 -16.79 -6.95 -10.99
CA VAL A 10 -15.74 -7.45 -10.08
C VAL A 10 -14.38 -7.34 -10.75
N VAL A 11 -14.25 -7.78 -12.00
CA VAL A 11 -12.98 -7.67 -12.75
C VAL A 11 -12.55 -6.22 -12.89
N GLN A 12 -13.47 -5.31 -13.21
CA GLN A 12 -13.20 -3.87 -13.30
C GLN A 12 -12.54 -3.33 -12.02
N TRP A 13 -13.11 -3.64 -10.84
CA TRP A 13 -12.57 -3.15 -9.57
C TRP A 13 -11.24 -3.80 -9.19
N VAL A 14 -11.04 -5.08 -9.53
CA VAL A 14 -9.77 -5.76 -9.32
C VAL A 14 -8.69 -5.12 -10.19
N SER A 15 -8.95 -4.94 -11.49
CA SER A 15 -8.01 -4.28 -12.40
C SER A 15 -7.72 -2.84 -11.99
N PHE A 16 -8.74 -2.07 -11.58
CA PHE A 16 -8.57 -0.72 -11.05
C PHE A 16 -7.67 -0.68 -9.81
N ALA A 17 -7.80 -1.66 -8.91
CA ALA A 17 -6.94 -1.74 -7.74
C ALA A 17 -5.47 -1.90 -8.14
N ASP A 18 -5.18 -2.78 -9.11
CA ASP A 18 -3.82 -3.03 -9.57
C ASP A 18 -3.23 -1.86 -10.37
N SER A 19 -4.01 -1.23 -11.25
CA SER A 19 -3.52 -0.16 -12.14
C SER A 19 -3.46 1.21 -11.49
N ASP A 20 -4.48 1.57 -10.70
CA ASP A 20 -4.65 2.94 -10.21
C ASP A 20 -4.28 3.06 -8.74
N ILE A 21 -4.57 2.05 -7.91
CA ILE A 21 -4.36 2.16 -6.45
C ILE A 21 -2.94 1.75 -6.04
N VAL A 22 -2.48 0.58 -6.49
CA VAL A 22 -1.20 0.01 -6.05
C VAL A 22 0.00 0.93 -6.32
N PRO A 23 0.16 1.56 -7.51
CA PRO A 23 1.32 2.40 -7.78
C PRO A 23 1.46 3.63 -6.85
N PRO A 24 0.42 4.50 -6.69
CA PRO A 24 0.54 5.64 -5.78
C PRO A 24 0.51 5.20 -4.31
N ALA A 25 -0.20 4.13 -3.95
CA ALA A 25 -0.16 3.58 -2.59
C ALA A 25 1.26 3.16 -2.19
N SER A 26 1.95 2.41 -3.07
CA SER A 26 3.32 1.96 -2.84
C SER A 26 4.29 3.15 -2.77
N THR A 27 4.15 4.12 -3.68
CA THR A 27 4.99 5.32 -3.73
C THR A 27 4.92 6.11 -2.42
N TRP A 28 3.72 6.24 -1.85
CA TRP A 28 3.52 7.01 -0.61
C TRP A 28 3.88 6.19 0.65
N VAL A 29 3.51 4.91 0.71
CA VAL A 29 3.68 4.09 1.92
C VAL A 29 5.11 3.59 2.09
N PHE A 30 5.78 3.13 1.02
CA PHE A 30 7.07 2.41 1.16
C PHE A 30 8.16 3.26 1.84
N PRO A 31 8.26 4.59 1.62
CA PRO A 31 9.17 5.42 2.40
C PRO A 31 8.85 5.44 3.91
N THR A 32 7.57 5.41 4.30
CA THR A 32 7.19 5.39 5.73
C THR A 32 7.55 4.09 6.44
N LEU A 33 7.73 3.01 5.66
CA LEU A 33 8.17 1.69 6.14
C LEU A 33 9.68 1.51 6.02
N GLY A 34 10.42 2.49 5.50
CA GLY A 34 11.86 2.38 5.26
C GLY A 34 12.23 1.43 4.12
N ILE A 35 11.29 1.07 3.24
CA ILE A 35 11.57 0.16 2.10
C ILE A 35 12.25 0.91 0.95
N MET A 36 11.84 2.16 0.72
CA MET A 36 12.38 3.02 -0.33
C MET A 36 12.80 4.38 0.23
N HIS A 37 13.68 5.07 -0.49
CA HIS A 37 14.02 6.44 -0.15
C HIS A 37 12.84 7.38 -0.46
N HIS A 38 12.69 8.44 0.35
CA HIS A 38 11.62 9.41 0.16
C HIS A 38 11.94 10.38 -0.97
N ASN A 39 11.12 10.37 -2.02
CA ASN A 39 11.11 11.42 -3.03
C ASN A 39 9.88 12.32 -2.80
N LYS A 40 10.13 13.59 -2.47
CA LYS A 40 9.08 14.54 -2.13
C LYS A 40 8.11 14.77 -3.29
N GLN A 41 8.60 14.98 -4.51
CA GLN A 41 7.74 15.24 -5.67
C GLN A 41 6.86 14.02 -5.99
N ALA A 42 7.45 12.82 -5.99
CA ALA A 42 6.70 11.59 -6.22
C ALA A 42 5.64 11.35 -5.13
N THR A 43 5.97 11.69 -3.88
CA THR A 43 5.04 11.55 -2.74
C THR A 43 3.87 12.53 -2.85
N GLU A 44 4.11 13.80 -3.19
CA GLU A 44 3.02 14.77 -3.38
C GLU A 44 2.13 14.40 -4.57
N ASN A 45 2.69 13.94 -5.69
CA ASN A 45 1.91 13.44 -6.82
C ASN A 45 1.05 12.21 -6.41
N ALA A 46 1.63 11.28 -5.64
CA ALA A 46 0.92 10.11 -5.14
C ALA A 46 -0.23 10.48 -4.19
N LYS A 47 -0.05 11.54 -3.36
CA LYS A 47 -1.13 12.06 -2.50
C LYS A 47 -2.31 12.56 -3.31
N GLU A 48 -2.07 13.35 -4.36
CA GLU A 48 -3.15 13.84 -5.22
C GLU A 48 -3.87 12.71 -5.94
N GLU A 49 -3.12 11.72 -6.43
CA GLU A 49 -3.72 10.54 -7.08
C GLU A 49 -4.56 9.73 -6.11
N VAL A 50 -4.09 9.53 -4.87
CA VAL A 50 -4.88 8.88 -3.82
C VAL A 50 -6.12 9.70 -3.46
N ARG A 51 -6.06 11.04 -3.43
CA ARG A 51 -7.28 11.86 -3.24
C ARG A 51 -8.28 11.65 -4.38
N ARG A 52 -7.81 11.60 -5.63
CA ARG A 52 -8.66 11.33 -6.81
C ARG A 52 -9.35 9.97 -6.67
N ILE A 53 -8.60 8.93 -6.31
CA ILE A 53 -9.10 7.56 -6.13
C ILE A 53 -10.13 7.49 -5.00
N LEU A 54 -9.82 8.07 -3.84
CA LEU A 54 -10.74 8.08 -2.71
C LEU A 54 -12.03 8.86 -3.03
N GLY A 55 -11.93 9.95 -3.80
CA GLY A 55 -13.07 10.71 -4.28
C GLY A 55 -13.94 9.94 -5.28
N LEU A 56 -13.32 9.18 -6.19
CA LEU A 56 -14.04 8.29 -7.12
C LEU A 56 -14.81 7.21 -6.37
N LEU A 57 -14.15 6.55 -5.41
CA LEU A 57 -14.78 5.56 -4.54
C LEU A 57 -15.91 6.19 -3.73
N ASP A 58 -15.72 7.41 -3.21
CA ASP A 58 -16.70 8.08 -2.36
C ASP A 58 -18.00 8.35 -3.13
N ALA A 59 -17.85 8.85 -4.36
CA ALA A 59 -18.97 9.08 -5.27
C ALA A 59 -19.69 7.77 -5.63
N HIS A 60 -18.95 6.69 -5.92
CA HIS A 60 -19.54 5.38 -6.23
C HIS A 60 -20.30 4.77 -5.05
N LEU A 61 -19.77 4.94 -3.84
CA LEU A 61 -20.29 4.37 -2.58
C LEU A 61 -21.36 5.23 -1.90
N LYS A 62 -21.66 6.42 -2.44
CA LYS A 62 -22.66 7.34 -1.88
C LYS A 62 -24.02 6.68 -1.62
N THR A 63 -24.47 5.81 -2.53
CA THR A 63 -25.76 5.11 -2.43
C THR A 63 -25.59 3.59 -2.42
N ARG A 64 -24.39 3.07 -2.14
CA ARG A 64 -24.08 1.64 -2.17
C ARG A 64 -23.48 1.20 -0.84
N THR A 65 -23.74 -0.05 -0.47
CA THR A 65 -23.09 -0.66 0.70
C THR A 65 -21.73 -1.23 0.34
N PHE A 66 -21.63 -1.87 -0.83
CA PHE A 66 -20.43 -2.54 -1.36
C PHE A 66 -20.18 -2.14 -2.82
N LEU A 67 -19.02 -2.49 -3.37
CA LEU A 67 -18.61 -2.06 -4.71
C LEU A 67 -19.46 -2.67 -5.82
N VAL A 68 -19.93 -3.91 -5.65
CA VAL A 68 -20.69 -4.67 -6.65
C VAL A 68 -21.91 -5.34 -6.01
N GLY A 69 -23.09 -4.88 -6.38
CA GLY A 69 -24.34 -5.30 -5.74
C GLY A 69 -24.40 -4.90 -4.25
N GLU A 70 -25.21 -5.61 -3.46
CA GLU A 70 -25.42 -5.31 -2.03
C GLU A 70 -24.79 -6.38 -1.11
N ARG A 71 -23.67 -6.97 -1.52
CA ARG A 71 -22.90 -7.93 -0.71
C ARG A 71 -21.41 -7.82 -0.97
N VAL A 72 -20.60 -8.27 -0.01
CA VAL A 72 -19.14 -8.37 -0.19
C VAL A 72 -18.83 -9.28 -1.38
N THR A 73 -17.92 -8.80 -2.24
CA THR A 73 -17.36 -9.53 -3.36
C THR A 73 -15.83 -9.45 -3.36
N LEU A 74 -15.18 -10.13 -4.32
CA LEU A 74 -13.74 -9.98 -4.55
C LEU A 74 -13.34 -8.54 -4.88
N ALA A 75 -14.25 -7.72 -5.43
CA ALA A 75 -13.99 -6.30 -5.62
C ALA A 75 -13.67 -5.62 -4.29
N ASP A 76 -14.53 -5.83 -3.28
CA ASP A 76 -14.36 -5.21 -1.96
C ASP A 76 -13.08 -5.71 -1.29
N ILE A 77 -12.86 -7.02 -1.30
CA ILE A 77 -11.67 -7.63 -0.70
C ILE A 77 -10.39 -7.07 -1.32
N THR A 78 -10.33 -6.99 -2.66
CA THR A 78 -9.14 -6.53 -3.36
C THR A 78 -8.86 -5.06 -3.09
N VAL A 79 -9.86 -4.19 -3.25
CA VAL A 79 -9.69 -2.73 -3.05
C VAL A 79 -9.40 -2.41 -1.57
N VAL A 80 -10.01 -3.12 -0.61
CA VAL A 80 -9.69 -2.95 0.81
C VAL A 80 -8.25 -3.35 1.10
N CYS A 81 -7.78 -4.48 0.56
CA CYS A 81 -6.41 -4.94 0.76
C CYS A 81 -5.37 -3.98 0.18
N THR A 82 -5.63 -3.39 -1.00
CA THR A 82 -4.71 -2.41 -1.60
C THR A 82 -4.70 -1.07 -0.85
N LEU A 83 -5.82 -0.66 -0.25
CA LEU A 83 -5.91 0.55 0.58
C LEU A 83 -5.45 0.36 2.02
N LEU A 84 -5.29 -0.88 2.50
CA LEU A 84 -5.04 -1.19 3.91
C LEU A 84 -3.83 -0.44 4.49
N TRP A 85 -2.71 -0.48 3.78
CA TRP A 85 -1.49 0.18 4.24
C TRP A 85 -1.60 1.71 4.24
N LEU A 86 -2.32 2.29 3.29
CA LEU A 86 -2.61 3.73 3.28
C LEU A 86 -3.38 4.13 4.54
N TYR A 87 -4.45 3.38 4.88
CA TYR A 87 -5.26 3.62 6.08
C TYR A 87 -4.50 3.43 7.39
N LYS A 88 -3.55 2.49 7.44
CA LYS A 88 -2.72 2.26 8.63
C LYS A 88 -1.62 3.31 8.80
N GLN A 89 -1.03 3.80 7.71
CA GLN A 89 0.21 4.59 7.77
C GLN A 89 0.03 6.08 7.56
N VAL A 90 -0.78 6.52 6.59
CA VAL A 90 -0.69 7.90 6.06
C VAL A 90 -2.02 8.64 5.97
N LEU A 91 -3.14 7.92 5.84
CA LEU A 91 -4.46 8.56 5.75
C LEU A 91 -4.92 9.00 7.14
N GLU A 92 -4.37 10.09 7.66
CA GLU A 92 -4.78 10.69 8.94
C GLU A 92 -6.19 11.31 8.87
N PRO A 93 -6.83 11.63 10.02
CA PRO A 93 -8.22 12.10 10.04
C PRO A 93 -8.50 13.28 9.12
N SER A 94 -7.65 14.30 9.12
CA SER A 94 -7.79 15.52 8.29
C SER A 94 -7.75 15.20 6.79
N PHE A 95 -6.91 14.27 6.36
CA PHE A 95 -6.82 13.87 4.95
C PHE A 95 -8.05 13.09 4.51
N ARG A 96 -8.48 12.12 5.32
CA ARG A 96 -9.58 11.22 4.95
C ARG A 96 -10.97 11.81 5.18
N GLN A 97 -11.09 12.90 5.94
CA GLN A 97 -12.38 13.53 6.27
C GLN A 97 -13.23 13.89 5.04
N ALA A 98 -12.59 14.21 3.91
CA ALA A 98 -13.28 14.54 2.66
C ALA A 98 -14.00 13.34 2.01
N PHE A 99 -13.77 12.11 2.46
CA PHE A 99 -14.26 10.87 1.83
C PHE A 99 -15.09 10.00 2.79
N PRO A 100 -16.23 10.52 3.32
CA PRO A 100 -17.00 9.84 4.35
C PRO A 100 -17.56 8.48 3.91
N ASN A 101 -17.99 8.33 2.65
CA ASN A 101 -18.55 7.09 2.12
C ASN A 101 -17.46 6.03 1.95
N THR A 102 -16.29 6.42 1.44
CA THR A 102 -15.13 5.51 1.32
C THR A 102 -14.67 5.05 2.70
N ASN A 103 -14.58 5.96 3.67
CA ASN A 103 -14.22 5.60 5.04
C ASN A 103 -15.24 4.66 5.69
N ARG A 104 -16.54 4.94 5.51
CA ARG A 104 -17.63 4.10 6.02
C ARG A 104 -17.57 2.69 5.43
N TRP A 105 -17.41 2.59 4.11
CA TRP A 105 -17.27 1.30 3.42
C TRP A 105 -16.03 0.53 3.88
N PHE A 106 -14.86 1.19 3.95
CA PHE A 106 -13.63 0.54 4.39
C PHE A 106 -13.75 -0.01 5.82
N LEU A 107 -14.27 0.80 6.75
CA LEU A 107 -14.54 0.39 8.13
C LEU A 107 -15.57 -0.74 8.19
N THR A 108 -16.59 -0.72 7.33
CA THR A 108 -17.59 -1.78 7.25
C THR A 108 -16.94 -3.10 6.83
N CYS A 109 -16.07 -3.08 5.82
CA CYS A 109 -15.41 -4.28 5.32
C CYS A 109 -14.43 -4.87 6.33
N ILE A 110 -13.50 -4.07 6.87
CA ILE A 110 -12.45 -4.60 7.78
C ILE A 110 -13.02 -5.15 9.09
N ASN A 111 -14.21 -4.70 9.51
CA ASN A 111 -14.88 -5.18 10.71
C ASN A 111 -15.82 -6.38 10.46
N GLN A 112 -15.97 -6.85 9.22
CA GLN A 112 -16.65 -8.11 8.96
C GLN A 112 -15.88 -9.27 9.61
N PRO A 113 -16.55 -10.31 10.14
CA PRO A 113 -15.89 -11.43 10.80
C PRO A 113 -14.79 -12.10 9.95
N GLN A 114 -15.04 -12.23 8.64
CA GLN A 114 -14.11 -12.86 7.70
C GLN A 114 -12.85 -12.01 7.49
N PHE A 115 -12.99 -10.69 7.44
CA PHE A 115 -11.83 -9.78 7.36
C PHE A 115 -11.07 -9.76 8.67
N ARG A 116 -11.77 -9.61 9.80
CA ARG A 116 -11.15 -9.59 11.13
C ARG A 116 -10.41 -10.87 11.45
N ALA A 117 -10.89 -12.03 10.98
CA ALA A 117 -10.19 -13.30 11.13
C ALA A 117 -8.80 -13.33 10.48
N VAL A 118 -8.57 -12.52 9.43
CA VAL A 118 -7.30 -12.47 8.69
C VAL A 118 -6.46 -11.25 9.05
N LEU A 119 -7.08 -10.07 9.10
CA LEU A 119 -6.42 -8.79 9.34
C LEU A 119 -6.19 -8.49 10.82
N GLY A 120 -6.93 -9.16 11.71
CA GLY A 120 -7.01 -8.81 13.12
C GLY A 120 -7.68 -7.44 13.35
N GLU A 121 -7.29 -6.78 14.44
CA GLU A 121 -7.71 -5.41 14.71
C GLU A 121 -6.88 -4.41 13.89
N VAL A 122 -7.55 -3.62 13.06
CA VAL A 122 -6.90 -2.63 12.21
C VAL A 122 -7.01 -1.25 12.87
N LYS A 123 -5.91 -0.77 13.44
CA LYS A 123 -5.80 0.62 13.92
C LYS A 123 -5.57 1.57 12.73
N LEU A 124 -6.47 2.54 12.57
CA LEU A 124 -6.32 3.60 11.55
C LEU A 124 -5.23 4.59 11.96
N CYS A 125 -4.61 5.21 10.95
CA CYS A 125 -3.61 6.26 11.10
C CYS A 125 -4.18 7.44 11.90
N GLU A 126 -3.54 7.79 13.01
CA GLU A 126 -3.87 8.97 13.81
C GLU A 126 -3.13 10.22 13.31
N LYS A 127 -1.88 10.05 12.89
CA LYS A 127 -1.00 11.09 12.35
C LYS A 127 -0.20 10.51 11.18
N MET A 128 -0.14 11.24 10.08
CA MET A 128 0.52 10.79 8.86
C MET A 128 1.98 10.39 9.14
N ALA A 129 2.32 9.12 8.89
CA ALA A 129 3.68 8.63 9.02
C ALA A 129 4.61 9.36 8.04
N GLN A 130 5.80 9.69 8.51
CA GLN A 130 6.85 10.34 7.72
C GLN A 130 8.01 9.39 7.51
N PHE A 131 8.81 9.66 6.49
CA PHE A 131 10.04 8.91 6.24
C PHE A 131 10.99 9.04 7.43
N ASP A 132 11.53 7.90 7.88
CA ASP A 132 12.52 7.81 8.94
C ASP A 132 13.83 7.27 8.36
N ALA A 133 14.85 8.15 8.31
CA ALA A 133 16.16 7.81 7.78
C ALA A 133 16.86 6.68 8.56
N LYS A 134 16.57 6.52 9.86
CA LYS A 134 17.15 5.44 10.67
C LYS A 134 16.52 4.10 10.30
N LYS A 135 15.19 4.03 10.22
CA LYS A 135 14.48 2.82 9.77
C LYS A 135 14.92 2.40 8.37
N PHE A 136 15.13 3.36 7.47
CA PHE A 136 15.65 3.08 6.13
C PHE A 136 17.08 2.51 6.16
N ALA A 137 17.96 3.00 7.05
CA ALA A 137 19.32 2.47 7.15
C ALA A 137 19.36 1.05 7.74
N GLU A 138 18.45 0.73 8.66
CA GLU A 138 18.35 -0.59 9.31
C GLU A 138 17.72 -1.66 8.41
N SER A 139 16.83 -1.26 7.49
CA SER A 139 16.17 -2.17 6.54
C SER A 139 17.02 -2.52 5.31
N GLN A 140 18.10 -1.78 5.04
CA GLN A 140 19.01 -2.10 3.95
C GLN A 140 19.83 -3.35 4.29
N PRO A 141 20.00 -4.30 3.35
CA PRO A 141 20.92 -5.41 3.55
C PRO A 141 22.31 -4.84 3.83
N LYS A 142 22.92 -5.26 4.96
CA LYS A 142 24.31 -4.91 5.26
C LYS A 142 25.14 -5.35 4.05
N LYS A 143 25.73 -4.39 3.32
CA LYS A 143 26.72 -4.70 2.29
C LYS A 143 27.82 -5.51 2.97
N ASP A 144 27.90 -6.80 2.65
CA ASP A 144 29.09 -7.60 2.89
C ASP A 144 30.25 -6.91 2.17
N THR A 145 31.06 -6.19 2.93
CA THR A 145 32.32 -5.65 2.43
C THR A 145 33.24 -6.83 2.14
N PRO A 146 33.80 -6.98 0.92
CA PRO A 146 34.82 -7.98 0.68
C PRO A 146 36.01 -7.65 1.58
N ARG A 147 36.30 -8.55 2.52
CA ARG A 147 37.45 -8.47 3.41
C ARG A 147 38.71 -8.41 2.53
N LYS A 148 39.41 -7.27 2.55
CA LYS A 148 40.75 -7.12 1.97
C LYS A 148 41.66 -8.19 2.58
N GLU A 149 41.98 -9.24 1.84
CA GLU A 149 43.13 -10.07 2.15
C GLU A 149 44.40 -9.29 1.77
N LYS A 150 45.05 -8.76 2.80
CA LYS A 150 46.45 -8.34 2.74
C LYS A 150 47.31 -9.48 3.28
N GLY A 151 48.14 -10.06 2.41
CA GLY A 151 49.56 -10.25 2.71
C GLY A 151 50.15 -11.66 2.72
N SER A 152 51.30 -11.74 2.03
CA SER A 152 52.40 -12.74 2.10
C SER A 152 52.19 -14.06 1.33
N ARG A 153 53.15 -14.61 0.57
CA ARG A 153 54.62 -14.48 0.59
C ARG A 153 55.22 -15.01 -0.74
N GLU A 154 56.37 -14.46 -1.11
CA GLU A 154 57.28 -14.88 -2.20
C GLU A 154 57.65 -16.37 -2.15
N GLU A 155 57.86 -17.03 -3.30
CA GLU A 155 59.21 -17.47 -3.76
C GLU A 155 59.18 -18.22 -5.11
N LYS A 156 60.03 -17.73 -6.03
CA LYS A 156 60.91 -18.43 -6.99
C LYS A 156 60.36 -19.59 -7.87
N LEU A 157 60.47 -19.41 -9.19
CA LEU A 157 61.42 -20.13 -10.07
C LEU A 157 61.17 -19.79 -11.57
N LYS A 158 62.11 -19.07 -12.19
CA LYS A 158 62.55 -19.36 -13.58
C LYS A 158 63.63 -20.46 -13.48
N PRO A 159 63.94 -21.29 -14.50
CA PRO A 159 63.82 -21.01 -15.94
C PRO A 159 63.40 -22.21 -16.85
N GLN A 160 62.98 -21.90 -18.08
CA GLN A 160 63.56 -22.46 -19.32
C GLN A 160 63.29 -21.51 -20.48
#